data_AF-A0A7K2JFX3-F1
#
_entry.id   AF-A0A7K2JFX3-F1
#
_cell.length_a   1.000
_cell.length_b   1.000
_cell.length_c   1.000
_cell.angle_alpha   90.00
_cell.angle_beta   90.00
_cell.angle_gamma   90.00
#
_symmetry.space_group_name_H-M   'P 1'
#
loop_
_entity.id
_entity.type
_entity.pdbx_description
1 polymer ?
#
loop_
_entity_poly.entity_id
_entity_poly.type
_entity_poly.pdbx_seq_one_letter_code
_entity_poly.pdbx_strand_id
1 'polypeptide(L)'
;MPGLTARAEPDIAVMPPAEAYDFDYFRTRLDAGLLSRSIALRVFRMPLLAVPVGGTRRGGWFGTDSLSVALAVRDVLAPLHGFPGARITWQCTPCASYAVEWGERPPAAWLDENERLTFYGLTEPDPGPSPSPVATTSPTARRGPH
;
A
#
# COMPACT_ATOMS: atom_id res chain seq x y z
N MET A 1 0.97 15.86 -43.42
CA MET A 1 0.96 14.62 -42.61
C MET A 1 1.41 15.00 -41.21
N PRO A 2 0.50 15.20 -40.23
CA PRO A 2 0.90 15.50 -38.86
C PRO A 2 1.55 14.24 -38.28
N GLY A 3 2.75 14.42 -37.72
CA GLY A 3 3.57 13.33 -37.20
C GLY A 3 2.84 12.54 -36.12
N LEU A 4 3.06 11.22 -36.12
CA LEU A 4 2.83 10.41 -34.94
C LEU A 4 3.63 11.04 -33.81
N THR A 5 2.94 11.73 -32.89
CA THR A 5 3.50 12.10 -31.61
C THR A 5 4.02 10.81 -30.97
N ALA A 6 5.34 10.71 -30.81
CA ALA A 6 5.95 9.66 -30.01
C ALA A 6 5.14 9.57 -28.71
N ARG A 7 4.61 8.38 -28.42
CA ARG A 7 3.85 8.17 -27.19
C ARG A 7 4.81 8.52 -26.05
N ALA A 8 4.56 9.63 -25.37
CA ALA A 8 5.41 10.07 -24.27
C ALA A 8 5.47 8.91 -23.27
N GLU A 9 6.67 8.37 -23.05
CA GLU A 9 6.86 7.37 -22.02
C GLU A 9 6.47 8.00 -20.68
N PRO A 10 5.72 7.28 -19.83
CA PRO A 10 5.38 7.80 -18.52
C PRO A 10 6.67 8.02 -17.72
N ASP A 11 6.80 9.21 -17.16
CA ASP A 11 7.90 9.54 -16.25
C ASP A 11 7.70 8.77 -14.94
N ILE A 12 8.56 7.78 -14.72
CA ILE A 12 8.61 6.98 -13.49
C ILE A 12 9.96 7.21 -12.84
N ALA A 13 9.93 7.69 -11.60
CA ALA A 13 11.11 7.81 -10.77
C ALA A 13 11.08 6.77 -9.64
N VAL A 14 12.21 6.09 -9.43
CA VAL A 14 12.46 5.27 -8.24
C VAL A 14 13.16 6.14 -7.21
N MET A 15 12.63 6.14 -5.99
CA MET A 15 13.06 7.03 -4.92
C MET A 15 13.24 6.25 -3.62
N PRO A 16 13.95 6.81 -2.62
CA PRO A 16 14.01 6.24 -1.28
C PRO A 16 12.61 6.00 -0.69
N PRO A 17 12.40 4.92 0.09
CA PRO A 17 11.08 4.57 0.60
C PRO A 17 10.46 5.65 1.48
N ALA A 18 11.27 6.40 2.24
CA ALA A 18 10.82 7.50 3.10
C ALA A 18 10.18 8.67 2.32
N GLU A 19 10.34 8.74 1.00
CA GLU A 19 9.69 9.74 0.17
C GLU A 19 8.28 9.33 -0.26
N ALA A 20 7.86 8.08 -0.04
CA ALA A 20 6.51 7.63 -0.35
C ALA A 20 5.48 8.32 0.54
N TYR A 21 4.36 8.74 -0.05
CA TYR A 21 3.26 9.39 0.66
C TYR A 21 2.64 8.48 1.74
N ASP A 22 2.57 7.18 1.46
CA ASP A 22 2.05 6.14 2.34
C ASP A 22 3.13 5.50 3.24
N PHE A 23 4.34 6.08 3.30
CA PHE A 23 5.44 5.51 4.10
C PHE A 23 5.07 5.34 5.57
N ASP A 24 4.50 6.35 6.21
CA ASP A 24 4.14 6.28 7.64
C ASP A 24 3.05 5.24 7.93
N TYR A 25 2.14 5.02 6.96
CA TYR A 25 1.14 3.95 7.08
C TYR A 25 1.82 2.58 7.17
N PHE A 26 2.81 2.33 6.32
CA PHE A 26 3.57 1.09 6.30
C PHE A 26 4.58 0.98 7.45
N ARG A 27 5.15 2.09 7.91
CA ARG A 27 6.14 2.13 8.99
C ARG A 27 5.66 1.51 10.29
N THR A 28 4.36 1.63 10.59
CA THR A 28 3.77 1.07 11.81
C THR A 28 3.21 -0.33 11.62
N ARG A 29 3.31 -0.92 10.42
CA ARG A 29 2.62 -2.17 10.04
C ARG A 29 3.51 -3.21 9.37
N LEU A 30 4.70 -2.82 8.91
CA LEU A 30 5.67 -3.70 8.28
C LEU A 30 6.89 -3.94 9.16
N ASP A 31 7.49 -5.10 8.99
CA ASP A 31 8.83 -5.39 9.47
C ASP A 31 9.83 -4.34 8.96
N ALA A 32 10.72 -3.87 9.85
CA ALA A 32 11.71 -2.85 9.53
C ALA A 32 12.70 -3.30 8.43
N GLY A 33 13.01 -4.59 8.37
CA GLY A 33 13.84 -5.18 7.33
C GLY A 33 13.17 -5.21 5.96
N LEU A 34 11.84 -5.33 5.89
CA LEU A 34 11.10 -5.12 4.65
C LEU A 34 11.03 -3.64 4.28
N LEU A 35 10.71 -2.77 5.24
CA LEU A 35 10.56 -1.33 5.02
C LEU A 35 11.84 -0.69 4.48
N SER A 36 13.01 -1.09 4.98
CA SER A 36 14.32 -0.61 4.51
C SER A 36 14.68 -1.07 3.09
N ARG A 37 14.05 -2.15 2.59
CA ARG A 37 14.23 -2.67 1.23
C ARG A 37 13.13 -2.22 0.26
N SER A 38 12.12 -1.52 0.76
CA SER A 38 11.07 -0.91 -0.07
C SER A 38 11.64 0.22 -0.92
N ILE A 39 10.92 0.54 -1.99
CA ILE A 39 11.20 1.68 -2.86
C ILE A 39 9.95 2.53 -2.99
N ALA A 40 10.12 3.83 -3.20
CA ALA A 40 9.02 4.69 -3.59
C ALA A 40 8.98 4.76 -5.12
N LEU A 41 7.82 4.45 -5.71
CA LEU A 41 7.57 4.61 -7.13
C LEU A 41 6.75 5.88 -7.34
N ARG A 42 7.36 6.89 -7.95
CA ARG A 42 6.66 8.10 -8.34
C ARG A 42 6.24 8.00 -9.80
N VAL A 43 4.94 7.90 -10.00
CA VAL A 43 4.31 8.14 -11.31
C VAL A 43 3.72 9.54 -11.26
N PHE A 44 4.20 10.44 -12.13
CA PHE A 44 3.91 11.88 -12.06
C PHE A 44 4.36 12.54 -10.74
N ARG A 45 3.43 12.78 -9.80
CA ARG A 45 3.65 13.64 -8.62
C ARG A 45 3.46 12.95 -7.27
N MET A 46 2.89 11.75 -7.23
CA MET A 46 2.58 11.08 -5.96
C MET A 46 3.41 9.79 -5.84
N PRO A 47 4.49 9.79 -5.06
CA PRO A 47 5.26 8.58 -4.79
C PRO A 47 4.47 7.65 -3.88
N LEU A 48 4.33 6.38 -4.28
CA LEU A 48 3.71 5.32 -3.48
C LEU A 48 4.72 4.21 -3.19
N LEU A 49 4.61 3.58 -2.03
CA LEU A 49 5.56 2.57 -1.58
C LEU A 49 5.33 1.23 -2.30
N ALA A 50 6.34 0.75 -3.00
CA ALA A 50 6.42 -0.63 -3.47
C ALA A 50 7.26 -1.45 -2.50
N VAL A 51 6.60 -2.42 -1.86
CA VAL A 51 7.21 -3.25 -0.80
C VAL A 51 7.59 -4.61 -1.37
N PRO A 52 8.86 -5.04 -1.24
CA PRO A 52 9.31 -6.33 -1.75
C PRO A 52 8.66 -7.49 -0.99
N VAL A 53 8.69 -8.68 -1.58
CA VAL A 53 8.40 -9.93 -0.86
C VAL A 53 9.50 -10.25 0.14
N GLY A 54 9.15 -11.01 1.17
CA GLY A 54 10.10 -11.49 2.18
C GLY A 54 9.45 -11.62 3.55
N GLY A 55 10.09 -12.39 4.44
CA GLY A 55 9.47 -12.75 5.71
C GLY A 55 8.12 -13.43 5.47
N THR A 56 7.06 -12.87 6.03
CA THR A 56 5.67 -13.34 5.83
C THR A 56 4.97 -12.71 4.62
N ARG A 57 5.51 -11.65 4.01
CA ARG A 57 4.90 -10.98 2.85
C ARG A 57 5.13 -11.78 1.58
N ARG A 58 4.04 -12.24 0.97
CA ARG A 58 4.06 -13.17 -0.18
C ARG A 58 3.90 -12.47 -1.54
N GLY A 59 3.37 -11.26 -1.55
CA GLY A 59 3.17 -10.50 -2.79
C GLY A 59 2.91 -9.03 -2.56
N GLY A 60 2.63 -8.32 -3.64
CA GLY A 60 2.27 -6.91 -3.64
C GLY A 60 1.65 -6.50 -4.97
N TRP A 61 1.09 -5.29 -4.99
CA TRP A 61 0.51 -4.73 -6.20
C TRP A 61 0.65 -3.20 -6.25
N PHE A 62 0.62 -2.65 -7.45
CA PHE A 62 0.56 -1.22 -7.73
C PHE A 62 -0.60 -0.96 -8.70
N GLY A 63 -1.60 -0.16 -8.28
CA GLY A 63 -2.78 0.15 -9.08
C GLY A 63 -2.57 1.36 -10.00
N THR A 64 -3.13 1.29 -11.21
CA THR A 64 -3.15 2.43 -12.14
C THR A 64 -4.28 2.29 -13.16
N ASP A 65 -4.79 3.41 -13.67
CA ASP A 65 -5.77 3.43 -14.77
C ASP A 65 -5.13 3.47 -16.16
N SER A 66 -3.80 3.53 -16.24
CA SER A 66 -3.08 3.65 -17.51
C SER A 66 -2.24 2.41 -17.82
N LEU A 67 -2.52 1.73 -18.93
CA LEU A 67 -1.73 0.58 -19.38
C LEU A 67 -0.26 0.95 -19.59
N SER A 68 0.02 2.13 -20.12
CA SER A 68 1.41 2.59 -20.32
C SER A 68 2.13 2.74 -18.98
N VAL A 69 1.47 3.26 -17.94
CA VAL A 69 2.03 3.31 -16.59
C VAL A 69 2.24 1.90 -16.05
N ALA A 70 1.28 1.00 -16.22
CA ALA A 70 1.41 -0.38 -15.75
C ALA A 70 2.60 -1.11 -16.40
N LEU A 71 2.81 -0.91 -17.71
CA LEU A 71 3.96 -1.45 -18.43
C LEU A 71 5.28 -0.89 -17.88
N ALA A 72 5.38 0.43 -17.74
CA ALA A 72 6.61 1.04 -17.25
C ALA A 72 6.90 0.67 -15.78
N VAL A 73 5.90 0.60 -14.91
CA VAL A 73 6.07 0.12 -13.52
C VAL A 73 6.54 -1.34 -13.52
N ARG A 74 5.93 -2.22 -14.32
CA ARG A 74 6.37 -3.61 -14.44
C ARG A 74 7.83 -3.69 -14.86
N ASP A 75 8.23 -2.92 -15.86
CA ASP A 75 9.57 -2.97 -16.42
C ASP A 75 10.61 -2.40 -15.44
N VAL A 76 10.23 -1.41 -14.61
CA VAL A 76 11.04 -0.91 -13.49
C VAL A 76 11.20 -1.97 -12.39
N LEU A 77 10.14 -2.71 -12.05
CA LEU A 77 10.16 -3.70 -10.97
C LEU A 77 10.82 -5.03 -11.38
N ALA A 78 10.67 -5.45 -12.63
CA ALA A 78 11.14 -6.75 -13.13
C ALA A 78 12.63 -7.07 -12.85
N PRO A 79 13.58 -6.13 -12.99
CA PRO A 79 14.99 -6.41 -12.69
C PRO A 79 15.33 -6.31 -11.20
N LEU A 80 14.43 -5.82 -10.33
CA LEU A 80 14.74 -5.56 -8.94
C LEU A 80 14.54 -6.80 -8.06
N HIS A 81 15.54 -7.07 -7.22
CA HIS A 81 15.42 -8.10 -6.19
C HIS A 81 14.28 -7.76 -5.22
N GLY A 82 13.45 -8.76 -4.90
CA GLY A 82 12.29 -8.59 -4.02
C GLY A 82 10.96 -8.35 -4.75
N PHE A 83 10.97 -8.19 -6.08
CA PHE A 83 9.75 -8.03 -6.88
C PHE A 83 9.59 -9.13 -7.94
N PRO A 84 9.64 -10.43 -7.55
CA PRO A 84 9.67 -11.52 -8.51
C PRO A 84 8.37 -11.62 -9.30
N GLY A 85 8.47 -11.93 -10.59
CA GLY A 85 7.30 -12.23 -11.42
C GLY A 85 6.32 -11.05 -11.57
N ALA A 86 6.84 -9.82 -11.64
CA ALA A 86 6.06 -8.62 -11.93
C ALA A 86 5.21 -8.82 -13.19
N ARG A 87 3.89 -8.67 -13.06
CA ARG A 87 2.90 -8.98 -14.10
C ARG A 87 1.77 -7.97 -14.07
N ILE A 88 1.14 -7.74 -15.22
CA ILE A 88 -0.02 -6.86 -15.31
C ILE A 88 -1.28 -7.72 -15.30
N THR A 89 -2.21 -7.35 -14.42
CA THR A 89 -3.56 -7.90 -14.33
C THR A 89 -4.56 -6.79 -14.61
N TRP A 90 -5.59 -7.10 -15.41
CA TRP A 90 -6.73 -6.22 -15.56
C TRP A 90 -7.67 -6.41 -14.37
N GLN A 91 -8.12 -5.31 -13.76
CA GLN A 91 -9.10 -5.33 -12.69
C GLN A 91 -10.23 -4.37 -13.04
N CYS A 92 -11.49 -4.85 -13.03
CA CYS A 92 -12.66 -3.97 -13.13
C CYS A 92 -13.03 -3.43 -11.75
N THR A 93 -12.19 -2.57 -11.18
CA THR A 93 -12.51 -1.88 -9.91
C THR A 93 -12.75 -0.39 -10.13
N PRO A 94 -13.54 0.29 -9.30
CA PRO A 94 -13.80 1.72 -9.46
C PRO A 94 -12.55 2.61 -9.35
N CYS A 95 -11.48 2.10 -8.74
CA CYS A 95 -10.30 2.87 -8.35
C CYS A 95 -9.04 2.54 -9.17
N ALA A 96 -9.05 1.46 -9.95
CA ALA A 96 -7.95 1.08 -10.83
C ALA A 96 -8.43 0.10 -11.91
N SER A 97 -8.01 0.35 -13.15
CA SER A 97 -8.25 -0.52 -14.31
C SER A 97 -7.16 -1.60 -14.48
N TYR A 98 -5.94 -1.30 -14.03
CA TYR A 98 -4.79 -2.21 -14.09
C TYR A 98 -4.12 -2.32 -12.72
N ALA A 99 -3.61 -3.51 -12.42
CA ALA A 99 -2.71 -3.76 -11.31
C ALA A 99 -1.41 -4.35 -11.84
N VAL A 100 -0.28 -3.85 -11.36
CA VAL A 100 1.01 -4.51 -11.50
C VAL A 100 1.25 -5.31 -10.24
N GLU A 101 1.14 -6.63 -10.33
CA GLU A 101 1.33 -7.55 -9.21
C GLU A 101 2.71 -8.19 -9.23
N TRP A 102 3.28 -8.50 -8.07
CA TRP A 102 4.50 -9.28 -7.93
C TRP A 102 4.40 -10.28 -6.78
N GLY A 103 5.31 -11.26 -6.76
CA GLY A 103 5.27 -12.36 -5.82
C GLY A 103 4.19 -13.38 -6.17
N GLU A 104 3.72 -14.08 -5.15
CA GLU A 104 2.65 -15.05 -5.26
C GLU A 104 1.35 -14.41 -5.74
N ARG A 105 0.45 -15.20 -6.33
CA ARG A 105 -0.87 -14.71 -6.73
C ARG A 105 -1.79 -14.66 -5.51
N PRO A 106 -2.48 -13.54 -5.27
CA PRO A 106 -3.53 -13.54 -4.26
C PRO A 106 -4.65 -14.52 -4.66
N PRO A 107 -5.35 -15.11 -3.68
CA PRO A 107 -6.54 -15.91 -3.96
C PRO A 107 -7.63 -15.05 -4.63
N ALA A 108 -8.54 -15.70 -5.36
CA ALA A 108 -9.64 -15.02 -6.04
C ALA A 108 -10.61 -14.33 -5.06
N ALA A 109 -10.70 -14.84 -3.83
CA ALA A 109 -11.45 -14.25 -2.74
C ALA A 109 -10.69 -14.47 -1.42
N TRP A 110 -10.74 -13.47 -0.55
CA TRP A 110 -10.24 -13.56 0.82
C TRP A 110 -11.35 -14.05 1.73
N LEU A 111 -11.00 -14.88 2.71
CA LEU A 111 -11.93 -15.31 3.76
C LEU A 111 -12.29 -14.13 4.66
N ASP A 112 -11.29 -13.35 5.04
CA ASP A 112 -11.42 -12.13 5.84
C ASP A 112 -10.26 -11.15 5.58
N GLU A 113 -10.32 -9.98 6.23
CA GLU A 113 -9.30 -8.95 6.13
C GLU A 113 -7.97 -9.38 6.76
N ASN A 114 -7.99 -10.20 7.81
CA ASN A 114 -6.77 -10.64 8.50
C ASN A 114 -5.95 -11.58 7.62
N GLU A 115 -6.59 -12.48 6.86
CA GLU A 115 -5.92 -13.28 5.84
C GLU A 115 -5.24 -12.39 4.79
N ARG A 116 -5.96 -11.36 4.32
CA ARG A 116 -5.43 -10.39 3.35
C ARG A 116 -4.22 -9.65 3.90
N LEU A 117 -4.32 -9.12 5.13
CA LEU A 117 -3.21 -8.42 5.79
C LEU A 117 -2.01 -9.35 5.98
N THR A 118 -2.23 -10.58 6.44
CA THR A 118 -1.19 -11.60 6.62
C THR A 118 -0.46 -11.90 5.30
N PHE A 119 -1.19 -12.07 4.19
CA PHE A 119 -0.58 -12.29 2.87
C PHE A 119 0.35 -11.15 2.46
N TYR A 120 -0.06 -9.91 2.75
CA TYR A 120 0.74 -8.71 2.48
C TYR A 120 1.75 -8.39 3.60
N GLY A 121 1.88 -9.26 4.61
CA GLY A 121 2.79 -9.07 5.74
C GLY A 121 2.52 -7.79 6.53
N LEU A 122 1.26 -7.32 6.52
CA LEU A 122 0.80 -6.18 7.29
C LEU A 122 0.23 -6.68 8.61
N THR A 123 0.53 -5.98 9.70
CA THR A 123 -0.19 -6.13 10.95
C THR A 123 -1.33 -5.11 11.04
N GLU A 124 -2.36 -5.42 11.81
CA GLU A 124 -3.27 -4.39 12.27
C GLU A 124 -2.46 -3.31 13.03
N PRO A 125 -2.84 -2.03 12.91
CA PRO A 125 -2.23 -1.01 13.77
C PRO A 125 -2.50 -1.39 15.23
N ASP A 126 -1.50 -1.19 16.09
CA ASP A 126 -1.71 -1.27 17.53
C ASP A 126 -2.87 -0.32 17.89
N PRO A 127 -4.00 -0.82 18.42
CA PRO A 127 -5.04 0.05 18.93
C PRO A 127 -4.42 0.71 20.15
N GLY A 128 -3.90 1.93 19.98
CA GLY A 128 -3.32 2.71 21.07
C GLY A 128 -4.19 2.67 22.33
N PRO A 129 -3.63 2.94 23.51
CA PRO A 129 -4.27 2.65 24.79
C PRO A 129 -5.73 3.11 24.79
N SER A 130 -6.65 2.15 25.00
CA SER A 130 -8.08 2.47 25.15
C SER A 130 -8.23 3.62 26.15
N PRO A 131 -8.99 4.68 25.83
CA PRO A 131 -9.29 5.69 26.84
C PRO A 131 -9.99 4.97 27.98
N SER A 132 -9.35 4.95 29.16
CA SER A 132 -9.96 4.39 30.36
C SER A 132 -11.33 5.03 30.56
N PRO A 133 -12.37 4.28 30.95
CA PRO A 133 -13.67 4.86 31.21
C PRO A 133 -13.52 5.90 32.31
N VAL A 134 -13.71 7.18 31.95
CA VAL A 134 -13.78 8.27 32.91
C VAL A 134 -14.88 7.90 33.90
N ALA A 135 -14.51 7.70 35.16
CA ALA A 135 -15.46 7.51 36.23
C ALA A 135 -16.29 8.80 36.36
N THR A 136 -17.50 8.79 35.81
CA THR A 136 -18.50 9.83 36.05
C THR A 136 -18.87 9.78 37.52
N THR A 137 -18.21 10.59 38.34
CA THR A 137 -18.70 10.92 39.67
C THR A 137 -19.88 11.88 39.50
N SER A 138 -21.10 11.34 39.58
CA SER A 138 -22.32 12.15 39.65
C SER A 138 -22.27 13.07 40.87
N PRO A 139 -22.59 14.37 40.75
CA PRO A 139 -22.68 15.27 41.89
C PRO A 139 -23.96 14.98 42.68
N THR A 140 -23.79 14.57 43.94
CA THR A 140 -24.86 14.44 44.93
C THR A 140 -25.55 15.80 45.13
N ALA A 141 -26.80 15.91 44.69
CA ALA A 141 -27.63 17.08 44.91
C ALA A 141 -27.97 17.22 46.40
N ARG A 142 -27.43 18.27 47.03
CA ARG A 142 -27.71 18.68 48.41
C ARG A 142 -29.07 19.41 48.43
N ARG A 143 -30.13 18.77 48.94
CA ARG A 143 -31.40 19.45 49.28
C ARG A 143 -31.22 20.24 50.58
N GLY A 144 -31.47 21.55 50.54
CA GLY A 144 -31.69 22.39 51.72
C GLY A 144 -33.18 22.52 52.04
N PRO A 145 -33.58 22.72 53.31
CA PRO A 145 -34.99 22.78 53.71
C PRO A 145 -35.53 24.22 53.65
N HIS A 146 -36.81 24.33 53.30
CA HIS A 146 -37.70 25.44 53.66
C HIS A 146 -38.93 24.85 54.34
#